data_AF-A0A7W5PER8-F1
#
_entry.id   AF-A0A7W5PER8-F1
#
_cell.length_a   1.000
_cell.length_b   1.000
_cell.length_c   1.000
_cell.angle_alpha   90.00
_cell.angle_beta   90.00
_cell.angle_gamma   90.00
#
_symmetry.space_group_name_H-M   'P 1'
#
loop_
_entity.id
_entity.type
_entity.pdbx_description
1 polymer ?
#
loop_
_entity_poly.entity_id
_entity_poly.type
_entity_poly.pdbx_seq_one_letter_code
_entity_poly.pdbx_strand_id
1 'polypeptide(L)' 'MRDDLSRTRQREIATEHLLFKLIEYLESRDPGLLDFLEGSLSHLGDPARDDSKDDEGVREIARRMIAGARAQGTG' A
#
# COMPACT_ATOMS: atom_id res chain seq x y z
N MET A 1 18.20 17.43 -13.28
CA MET A 1 18.30 15.98 -12.98
C MET A 1 18.13 15.65 -11.49
N ARG A 2 18.73 16.38 -10.52
CA ARG A 2 18.45 16.19 -9.07
C ARG A 2 17.02 16.54 -8.64
N ASP A 3 16.41 17.50 -9.33
CA ASP A 3 15.04 17.95 -9.02
C ASP A 3 13.99 16.90 -9.33
N ASP A 4 14.26 16.00 -10.28
CA ASP A 4 13.30 15.01 -10.77
C ASP A 4 13.19 13.79 -9.83
N LEU A 5 14.33 13.27 -9.38
CA LEU A 5 14.37 12.23 -8.35
C LEU A 5 13.79 12.73 -7.02
N SER A 6 14.08 14.00 -6.67
CA SER A 6 13.54 14.60 -5.45
C SER A 6 12.01 14.76 -5.52
N ARG A 7 11.48 15.18 -6.67
CA ARG A 7 10.03 15.29 -6.90
C ARG A 7 9.34 13.92 -6.94
N THR A 8 9.98 12.92 -7.53
CA THR A 8 9.47 11.53 -7.54
C THR A 8 9.29 11.02 -6.11
N ARG A 9 10.35 11.12 -5.29
CA ARG A 9 10.29 10.76 -3.87
C ARG A 9 9.24 11.56 -3.09
N GLN A 10 9.14 12.87 -3.33
CA GLN A 10 8.13 13.72 -2.68
C GLN A 10 6.70 13.27 -3.04
N ARG A 11 6.45 12.92 -4.30
CA ARG A 11 5.15 12.42 -4.77
C ARG A 11 4.82 11.06 -4.16
N GLU A 12 5.80 10.17 -4.04
CA GLU A 12 5.66 8.88 -3.37
C GLU A 12 5.24 9.08 -1.91
N ILE A 13 6.00 9.89 -1.15
CA ILE A 13 5.68 10.21 0.26
C ILE A 13 4.28 10.83 0.40
N ALA A 14 3.93 11.78 -0.48
CA ALA A 14 2.62 12.42 -0.44
C ALA A 14 1.48 11.44 -0.73
N THR A 15 1.66 10.57 -1.72
CA THR A 15 0.66 9.56 -2.11
C THR A 15 0.48 8.54 -1.00
N GLU A 16 1.57 8.05 -0.44
CA GLU A 16 1.57 7.11 0.69
C GLU A 16 0.86 7.72 1.90
N HIS A 17 1.18 8.96 2.27
CA HIS A 17 0.53 9.66 3.38
C HIS A 17 -0.99 9.76 3.21
N LEU A 18 -1.44 10.20 2.03
CA LEU A 18 -2.87 10.35 1.74
C LEU A 18 -3.59 9.01 1.73
N LEU A 19 -2.97 7.97 1.15
CA LEU A 19 -3.52 6.61 1.14
C LEU A 19 -3.69 6.06 2.56
N PHE A 20 -2.67 6.19 3.42
CA PHE A 20 -2.76 5.75 4.81
C PHE A 20 -3.85 6.48 5.58
N LYS A 21 -3.93 7.81 5.45
CA LYS A 21 -4.99 8.58 6.11
C LYS A 21 -6.39 8.26 5.60
N LEU A 22 -6.54 7.91 4.33
CA LEU A 22 -7.80 7.42 3.80
C LEU A 22 -8.20 6.07 4.39
N ILE A 23 -7.26 5.11 4.46
CA ILE A 23 -7.50 3.79 5.04
C ILE A 23 -7.88 3.92 6.51
N GLU A 24 -7.15 4.72 7.30
CA GLU A 24 -7.43 5.00 8.71
C GLU A 24 -8.82 5.64 8.89
N TYR A 25 -9.14 6.63 8.06
CA TYR A 25 -10.44 7.32 8.08
C TYR A 25 -11.62 6.38 7.77
N LEU A 26 -11.44 5.44 6.84
CA LEU A 26 -12.46 4.47 6.49
C LEU A 26 -12.59 3.37 7.54
N GLU A 27 -11.49 2.79 8.00
CA GLU A 27 -11.48 1.76 9.05
C GLU A 27 -12.15 2.26 10.34
N SER A 28 -11.94 3.54 10.71
CA SER A 28 -12.60 4.14 11.89
C SER A 28 -14.11 4.34 11.74
N ARG A 29 -14.64 4.35 10.51
CA ARG A 29 -16.07 4.55 10.21
C ARG A 29 -16.80 3.24 9.90
N ASP A 30 -16.12 2.35 9.20
CA ASP A 30 -16.62 1.04 8.77
C ASP A 30 -15.49 0.01 9.01
N PRO A 31 -15.40 -0.54 10.24
CA PRO A 31 -14.34 -1.48 10.60
C PRO A 31 -14.38 -2.75 9.74
N GLY A 32 -13.20 -3.29 9.41
CA GLY A 32 -13.05 -4.48 8.58
C GLY A 32 -12.50 -4.21 7.19
N LEU A 33 -12.22 -2.95 6.83
CA LEU A 33 -11.53 -2.61 5.58
C LEU A 33 -10.15 -3.28 5.53
N LEU A 34 -9.39 -3.28 6.63
CA LEU A 34 -8.05 -3.89 6.66
C LEU A 34 -8.11 -5.41 6.46
N ASP A 35 -9.11 -6.08 7.00
CA ASP A 35 -9.32 -7.53 6.80
C ASP A 35 -9.77 -7.82 5.36
N PHE A 36 -10.63 -6.98 4.78
CA PHE A 36 -11.02 -7.05 3.37
C PHE A 36 -9.81 -6.90 2.44
N LEU A 37 -8.96 -5.90 2.69
CA LEU A 37 -7.73 -5.68 1.91
C LEU A 37 -6.77 -6.88 2.02
N GLU A 38 -6.62 -7.46 3.21
CA GLU A 38 -5.80 -8.64 3.42
C GLU A 38 -6.32 -9.86 2.65
N GLY A 39 -7.64 -10.07 2.63
CA GLY A 39 -8.28 -11.12 1.83
C GLY A 39 -8.09 -10.94 0.32
N SER A 40 -8.06 -9.69 -0.15
CA SER A 40 -7.89 -9.35 -1.58
C SER A 40 -6.52 -9.72 -2.14
N LEU A 41 -5.49 -9.90 -1.29
CA LEU A 41 -4.12 -10.17 -1.72
C LEU A 41 -3.98 -11.48 -2.51
N SER A 42 -4.88 -12.44 -2.30
CA SER A 42 -4.94 -13.69 -3.05
C SER A 42 -5.18 -13.48 -4.56
N HIS A 43 -5.78 -12.34 -4.93
CA HIS A 43 -6.05 -11.95 -6.32
C HIS A 43 -5.03 -10.92 -6.86
N LEU A 44 -4.06 -10.51 -6.04
CA LEU A 44 -3.03 -9.56 -6.43
C LEU A 44 -1.85 -10.29 -7.10
N GLY A 45 -1.31 -9.66 -8.15
CA GLY A 45 -0.14 -10.13 -8.87
C GLY A 45 0.51 -9.03 -9.71
N ASP A 46 1.72 -9.28 -10.15
CA ASP A 46 2.50 -8.41 -11.03
C ASP A 46 2.02 -8.57 -12.49
N PRO A 47 1.56 -7.48 -13.15
CA PRO A 47 1.10 -7.55 -14.53
C PRO A 47 2.24 -7.76 -15.55
N ALA A 48 3.51 -7.72 -15.14
CA ALA A 48 4.64 -7.99 -16.02
C ALA A 48 4.50 -9.35 -16.72
N ARG A 49 4.95 -9.40 -17.98
CA ARG A 49 4.86 -10.59 -18.85
C ARG A 49 6.23 -11.14 -19.27
N ASP A 50 7.29 -10.53 -18.75
CA ASP A 50 8.67 -10.94 -18.96
C ASP A 50 9.24 -11.58 -17.70
N ASP A 51 10.54 -11.86 -17.71
CA ASP A 51 11.24 -12.53 -16.62
C ASP A 51 11.31 -11.70 -15.32
N SER A 52 10.83 -10.45 -15.32
CA SER A 52 10.75 -9.61 -14.12
C SER A 52 9.47 -9.83 -13.30
N LYS A 53 8.50 -10.61 -13.80
CA LYS A 53 7.23 -10.87 -13.12
C LYS A 53 7.44 -11.44 -11.71
N ASP A 54 6.97 -10.71 -10.69
CA ASP A 54 7.04 -11.13 -9.29
C ASP A 54 5.73 -10.88 -8.54
N ASP A 55 4.78 -11.83 -8.67
CA ASP A 55 3.49 -11.77 -7.98
C ASP A 55 3.65 -11.72 -6.46
N GLU A 56 4.64 -12.43 -5.92
CA GLU A 56 4.82 -12.53 -4.46
C GLU A 56 5.47 -11.27 -3.90
N GLY A 57 6.44 -10.68 -4.60
CA GLY A 57 7.02 -9.39 -4.23
C GLY A 57 5.96 -8.29 -4.12
N VAL A 58 5.01 -8.24 -5.07
CA VAL A 58 3.88 -7.31 -5.00
C VAL A 58 3.01 -7.58 -3.77
N ARG A 59 2.71 -8.85 -3.47
CA ARG A 59 1.92 -9.21 -2.27
C ARG A 59 2.65 -8.89 -0.97
N GLU A 60 3.96 -9.12 -0.89
CA GLU A 60 4.75 -8.80 0.29
C GLU A 60 4.74 -7.30 0.60
N ILE A 61 4.88 -6.47 -0.43
CA ILE A 61 4.77 -5.01 -0.30
C ILE A 61 3.38 -4.64 0.26
N ALA A 62 2.31 -5.20 -0.31
CA ALA A 62 0.94 -4.94 0.15
C ALA A 62 0.71 -5.40 1.61
N ARG A 63 1.21 -6.58 2.01
CA ARG A 63 1.14 -7.05 3.41
C ARG A 63 1.82 -6.08 4.37
N ARG A 64 2.99 -5.54 4.01
CA ARG A 64 3.70 -4.55 4.83
C ARG A 64 2.92 -3.24 4.99
N MET A 65 2.27 -2.78 3.91
CA MET A 65 1.39 -1.61 3.98
C MET A 65 0.20 -1.84 4.93
N ILE A 66 -0.47 -2.99 4.82
CA ILE A 66 -1.58 -3.35 5.71
C ILE A 66 -1.12 -3.42 7.17
N ALA A 67 0.03 -4.07 7.44
CA ALA A 67 0.60 -4.12 8.78
C ALA A 67 0.91 -2.72 9.34
N GLY A 68 1.46 -1.82 8.52
CA GLY A 68 1.70 -0.43 8.88
C GLY A 68 0.42 0.37 9.17
N ALA A 69 -0.66 0.12 8.42
CA ALA A 69 -1.96 0.75 8.69
C ALA A 69 -2.56 0.28 10.02
N ARG A 70 -2.49 -1.03 10.31
CA ARG A 70 -2.95 -1.60 11.60
C ARG A 70 -2.20 -1.00 12.79
N ALA A 71 -0.88 -0.83 12.67
CA ALA A 71 -0.05 -0.26 13.74
C ALA A 71 -0.39 1.22 14.02
N GLN A 72 -0.75 1.99 13.00
CA GLN A 72 -1.10 3.42 13.13
C GLN A 72 -2.50 3.66 13.71
N GLY A 73 -3.47 2.77 13.44
CA GLY A 73 -4.84 2.85 13.97
C GLY A 73 -4.99 2.55 15.47
N THR A 74 -3.89 2.22 16.16
CA THR A 74 -3.87 1.98 17.62
C THR A 74 -3.36 3.19 18.42
N GLY A 75 -3.25 4.37 17.77
CA GLY A 75 -2.79 5.63 18.37
C GLY A 75 -3.91 6.60 18.74
#